data_AF-A0AAW7LGF5-F1
#
_entry.id   AF-A0AAW7LGF5-F1
#
_cell.length_a   1.000
_cell.length_b   1.000
_cell.length_c   1.000
_cell.angle_alpha   90.00
_cell.angle_beta   90.00
_cell.angle_gamma   90.00
#
_symmetry.space_group_name_H-M   'P 1'
#
loop_
_entity.id
_entity.type
_entity.pdbx_description
1 polymer ?
#
loop_
_entity_poly.entity_id
_entity_poly.type
_entity_poly.pdbx_seq_one_letter_code
_entity_poly.pdbx_strand_id
1 'polypeptide(L)'
;MKDKLSLQQAKPSMAEEKTKPIKVFNSMKEILFDIFSLDIDKKTNKAKPLKLLVNHEIAIKNIKLNDQLTEVELKKLINLVRENDVEFKVLLQLAISAEMCNHSEIKRKLIIICVSIVSSLEFLNPLNAVDNIFEGMLSEYKDNKDSVGILNALLKKKFEYRAEGIKNRVQINKTKESRNVVTDEDGNSDKPKGMTLVQLESLRKNIQVLSCLWCLEFGKSKPDLILDWLYKILSEDTKDNNTKEYQSVSYFLAKQLSAPKRHSLVESISHFREKELSAKKLCWNEQQKAHQLSDKNIELTSKISLLKESIANKETQIIELNKEIEFLKKQSETNVLQVKAERVHLKDDTGKVKSKAINLLEEDVLPTLKTSLKGLRKDEPKVSFAVNKIDLVIEDIEGALQWFKK
;
A
#
# COMPACT_ATOMS: atom_id res chain seq x y z
N MET A 1 -108.36 -13.85 -9.75
CA MET A 1 -107.13 -13.52 -10.48
C MET A 1 -105.96 -13.74 -9.55
N LYS A 2 -105.03 -14.62 -9.95
CA LYS A 2 -103.85 -15.02 -9.17
C LYS A 2 -102.72 -14.04 -9.51
N ASP A 3 -102.32 -13.20 -8.56
CA ASP A 3 -101.05 -12.49 -8.65
C ASP A 3 -100.04 -13.10 -7.69
N LYS A 4 -98.94 -13.55 -8.29
CA LYS A 4 -97.84 -14.29 -7.69
C LYS A 4 -96.96 -13.33 -6.89
N LEU A 5 -96.95 -13.43 -5.57
CA LEU A 5 -95.81 -12.98 -4.76
C LEU A 5 -94.67 -13.98 -4.91
N SER A 6 -93.72 -13.69 -5.78
CA SER A 6 -92.42 -14.37 -5.84
C SER A 6 -91.46 -13.74 -4.84
N LEU A 7 -91.14 -14.48 -3.76
CA LEU A 7 -89.95 -14.25 -2.96
C LEU A 7 -88.70 -14.36 -3.85
N GLN A 8 -88.01 -13.24 -4.08
CA GLN A 8 -86.62 -13.28 -4.51
C GLN A 8 -85.75 -13.51 -3.27
N GLN A 9 -85.20 -14.71 -3.19
CA GLN A 9 -84.11 -15.06 -2.28
C GLN A 9 -82.90 -14.17 -2.59
N ALA A 10 -82.56 -13.29 -1.66
CA ALA A 10 -81.24 -12.68 -1.60
C ALA A 10 -80.22 -13.80 -1.38
N LYS A 11 -79.38 -14.06 -2.38
CA LYS A 11 -78.14 -14.82 -2.21
C LYS A 11 -77.18 -13.97 -1.38
N PRO A 12 -76.77 -14.38 -0.17
CA PRO A 12 -75.58 -13.82 0.44
C PRO A 12 -74.38 -14.35 -0.33
N SER A 13 -73.65 -13.48 -1.02
CA SER A 13 -72.33 -13.82 -1.55
C SER A 13 -71.37 -13.93 -0.37
N MET A 14 -71.32 -15.11 0.26
CA MET A 14 -70.19 -15.50 1.08
C MET A 14 -68.97 -15.64 0.17
N ALA A 15 -68.21 -14.56 0.02
CA ALA A 15 -66.80 -14.66 -0.30
C ALA A 15 -66.11 -15.16 0.98
N GLU A 16 -66.04 -16.48 1.14
CA GLU A 16 -65.08 -17.09 2.08
C GLU A 16 -63.67 -16.70 1.63
N GLU A 17 -63.12 -15.64 2.23
CA GLU A 17 -61.68 -15.46 2.31
C GLU A 17 -61.10 -16.66 3.05
N LYS A 18 -60.62 -17.64 2.29
CA LYS A 18 -59.79 -18.75 2.79
C LYS A 18 -58.48 -18.18 3.31
N THR A 19 -58.52 -17.61 4.51
CA THR A 19 -57.34 -17.33 5.32
C THR A 19 -56.62 -18.65 5.56
N LYS A 20 -55.37 -18.76 5.09
CA LYS A 20 -54.55 -19.94 5.35
C LYS A 20 -54.43 -20.13 6.86
N PRO A 21 -54.52 -21.36 7.38
CA PRO A 21 -54.41 -21.60 8.82
C PRO A 21 -53.07 -21.06 9.33
N ILE A 22 -53.13 -20.22 10.37
CA ILE A 22 -51.95 -19.72 11.07
C ILE A 22 -51.30 -20.93 11.75
N LYS A 23 -50.13 -21.34 11.28
CA LYS A 23 -49.36 -22.43 11.87
C LYS A 23 -48.86 -21.98 13.25
N VAL A 24 -49.30 -22.67 14.30
CA VAL A 24 -48.87 -22.45 15.68
C VAL A 24 -47.72 -23.40 15.98
N PHE A 25 -46.62 -22.87 16.51
CA PHE A 25 -45.46 -23.65 16.90
C PHE A 25 -45.44 -23.85 18.41
N ASN A 26 -45.32 -25.11 18.84
CA ASN A 26 -45.36 -25.48 20.26
C ASN A 26 -43.99 -25.79 20.84
N SER A 27 -42.98 -26.00 19.99
CA SER A 27 -41.61 -26.31 20.40
C SER A 27 -40.53 -25.70 19.50
N MET A 28 -39.32 -25.51 20.04
CA MET A 28 -38.11 -25.09 19.33
C MET A 28 -37.84 -26.03 18.15
N LYS A 29 -38.03 -27.34 18.34
CA LYS A 29 -37.91 -28.32 17.27
C LYS A 29 -38.85 -28.01 16.10
N GLU A 30 -40.15 -27.83 16.36
CA GLU A 30 -41.13 -27.54 15.31
C GLU A 30 -40.76 -26.26 14.54
N ILE A 31 -40.30 -25.23 15.25
CA ILE A 31 -39.84 -23.98 14.64
C ILE A 31 -38.65 -24.24 13.71
N LEU A 32 -37.59 -24.88 14.22
CA LEU A 32 -36.35 -25.07 13.46
C LEU A 32 -36.55 -25.99 12.26
N PHE A 33 -37.27 -27.11 12.43
CA PHE A 33 -37.54 -28.01 11.32
C PHE A 33 -38.42 -27.35 10.25
N ASP A 34 -39.38 -26.49 10.63
CA ASP A 34 -40.20 -25.78 9.65
C ASP A 34 -39.43 -24.70 8.89
N ILE A 35 -38.56 -23.95 9.57
CA ILE A 35 -37.72 -22.91 8.95
C ILE A 35 -36.87 -23.48 7.81
N PHE A 36 -36.32 -24.68 8.00
CA PHE A 36 -35.38 -25.27 7.07
C PHE A 36 -36.01 -26.29 6.13
N SER A 37 -37.29 -26.65 6.28
CA SER A 37 -37.97 -27.60 5.39
C SER A 37 -38.28 -26.97 4.03
N LEU A 38 -38.12 -27.75 2.95
CA LEU A 38 -38.46 -27.29 1.60
C LEU A 38 -39.98 -27.36 1.37
N ASP A 39 -40.60 -26.18 1.25
CA ASP A 39 -41.95 -26.08 0.71
C ASP A 39 -41.88 -26.12 -0.83
N ILE A 40 -42.35 -27.22 -1.43
CA ILE A 40 -42.49 -27.32 -2.89
C ILE A 40 -43.74 -26.55 -3.31
N ASP A 41 -43.59 -25.60 -4.25
CA ASP A 41 -44.73 -24.90 -4.80
C ASP A 41 -45.53 -25.80 -5.75
N LYS A 42 -46.76 -26.15 -5.34
CA LYS A 42 -47.67 -27.05 -6.07
C LYS A 42 -47.98 -26.60 -7.51
N LYS A 43 -47.71 -25.33 -7.86
CA LYS A 43 -47.94 -24.79 -9.21
C LYS A 43 -46.74 -24.87 -10.14
N THR A 44 -45.52 -24.80 -9.59
CA THR A 44 -44.29 -24.69 -10.39
C THR A 44 -43.35 -25.88 -10.21
N ASN A 45 -43.67 -26.79 -9.28
CA ASN A 45 -42.85 -27.92 -8.85
C ASN A 45 -41.41 -27.54 -8.48
N LYS A 46 -41.17 -26.25 -8.20
CA LYS A 46 -39.90 -25.69 -7.74
C LYS A 46 -39.97 -25.47 -6.24
N ALA A 47 -38.87 -25.77 -5.56
CA ALA A 47 -38.73 -25.47 -4.14
C ALA A 47 -38.82 -23.96 -3.92
N LYS A 48 -39.63 -23.52 -2.96
CA LYS A 48 -39.68 -22.11 -2.57
C LYS A 48 -38.36 -21.72 -1.92
N PRO A 49 -37.90 -20.48 -2.12
CA PRO A 49 -36.73 -19.98 -1.39
C PRO A 49 -37.06 -19.99 0.10
N LEU A 50 -36.16 -20.55 0.90
CA LEU A 50 -36.29 -20.54 2.36
C LEU A 50 -36.34 -19.09 2.85
N LYS A 51 -37.30 -18.82 3.73
CA LYS A 51 -37.47 -17.49 4.32
C LYS A 51 -37.92 -17.63 5.76
N LEU A 52 -37.31 -16.85 6.63
CA LEU A 52 -37.82 -16.66 7.98
C LEU A 52 -39.12 -15.84 7.91
N LEU A 53 -40.25 -16.45 8.25
CA LEU A 53 -41.55 -15.78 8.27
C LEU A 53 -41.75 -15.03 9.59
N VAL A 54 -42.61 -14.02 9.59
CA VAL A 54 -42.98 -13.26 10.80
C VAL A 54 -43.48 -14.18 11.92
N ASN A 55 -44.21 -15.25 11.56
CA ASN A 55 -44.68 -16.25 12.53
C ASN A 55 -43.51 -17.00 13.19
N HIS A 56 -42.42 -17.27 12.45
CA HIS A 56 -41.22 -17.89 13.01
C HIS A 56 -40.54 -16.94 14.00
N GLU A 57 -40.47 -15.64 13.69
CA GLU A 57 -39.87 -14.64 14.59
C GLU A 57 -40.65 -14.50 15.91
N ILE A 58 -41.98 -14.47 15.83
CA ILE A 58 -42.86 -14.43 17.00
C ILE A 58 -42.70 -15.72 17.83
N ALA A 59 -42.62 -16.88 17.16
CA ALA A 59 -42.42 -18.15 17.84
C ALA A 59 -41.05 -18.22 18.52
N ILE A 60 -39.97 -17.80 17.85
CA ILE A 60 -38.60 -17.73 18.40
C ILE A 60 -38.57 -16.86 19.66
N LYS A 61 -39.22 -15.69 19.61
CA LYS A 61 -39.30 -14.77 20.75
C LYS A 61 -39.91 -15.41 22.00
N ASN A 62 -40.88 -16.32 21.82
CA ASN A 62 -41.70 -16.91 22.87
C ASN A 62 -41.36 -18.37 23.19
N ILE A 63 -40.18 -18.87 22.79
CA ILE A 63 -39.74 -20.22 23.14
C ILE A 63 -39.64 -20.38 24.67
N LYS A 64 -40.14 -21.51 25.19
CA LYS A 64 -40.09 -21.85 26.62
C LYS A 64 -38.66 -22.22 27.04
N LEU A 65 -38.23 -21.76 28.23
CA LEU A 65 -36.89 -22.02 28.79
C LEU A 65 -36.45 -23.50 28.80
N ASN A 66 -37.38 -24.39 29.12
CA ASN A 66 -37.13 -25.83 29.24
C ASN A 66 -37.07 -26.57 27.89
N ASP A 67 -37.33 -25.88 26.79
CA ASP A 67 -37.27 -26.46 25.46
C ASP A 67 -35.81 -26.72 25.05
N GLN A 68 -35.56 -27.93 24.54
CA GLN A 68 -34.25 -28.41 24.14
C GLN A 68 -34.39 -29.37 22.96
N LEU A 69 -33.44 -29.33 22.05
CA LEU A 69 -33.29 -30.36 21.03
C LEU A 69 -32.46 -31.51 21.58
N THR A 70 -32.91 -32.73 21.31
CA THR A 70 -32.08 -33.92 21.53
C THR A 70 -30.94 -33.99 20.50
N GLU A 71 -29.87 -34.73 20.82
CA GLU A 71 -28.72 -34.87 19.90
C GLU A 71 -29.12 -35.47 18.54
N VAL A 72 -30.07 -36.41 18.54
CA VAL A 72 -30.61 -37.02 17.31
C VAL A 72 -31.35 -35.99 16.46
N GLU A 73 -32.12 -35.10 17.09
CA GLU A 73 -32.82 -34.02 16.39
C GLU A 73 -31.85 -32.97 15.85
N LEU A 74 -30.79 -32.66 16.60
CA LEU A 74 -29.74 -31.76 16.15
C LEU A 74 -29.03 -32.31 14.90
N LYS A 75 -28.66 -33.60 14.89
CA LYS A 75 -28.04 -34.24 13.70
C LYS A 75 -28.95 -34.20 12.48
N LYS A 76 -30.26 -34.44 12.68
CA LYS A 76 -31.26 -34.33 11.61
C LYS A 76 -31.38 -32.89 11.09
N LEU A 77 -31.39 -31.91 11.99
CA LEU A 77 -31.42 -30.49 11.64
C LEU A 77 -30.18 -30.09 10.85
N ILE A 78 -28.99 -30.54 11.26
CA ILE A 78 -27.71 -30.27 10.57
C ILE A 78 -27.78 -30.73 9.11
N ASN A 79 -28.21 -31.96 8.85
CA ASN A 79 -28.30 -32.49 7.49
C ASN A 79 -29.29 -31.66 6.65
N LEU A 80 -30.44 -31.35 7.24
CA LEU A 80 -31.50 -30.61 6.59
C LEU A 80 -31.06 -29.16 6.24
N VAL A 81 -30.29 -28.50 7.12
CA VAL A 81 -29.72 -27.17 6.84
C VAL A 81 -28.64 -27.24 5.77
N ARG A 82 -27.77 -28.27 5.77
CA ARG A 82 -26.72 -28.45 4.75
C ARG A 82 -27.29 -28.64 3.34
N GLU A 83 -28.43 -29.31 3.23
CA GLU A 83 -29.11 -29.55 1.95
C GLU A 83 -29.87 -28.31 1.47
N ASN A 84 -30.54 -27.60 2.38
CA ASN A 84 -31.52 -26.59 2.02
C ASN A 84 -30.96 -25.16 2.06
N ASP A 85 -30.05 -24.84 2.98
CA ASP A 85 -29.44 -23.51 3.14
C ASP A 85 -27.92 -23.56 2.93
N VAL A 86 -27.49 -23.88 1.70
CA VAL A 86 -26.07 -24.10 1.34
C VAL A 86 -25.17 -22.88 1.67
N GLU A 87 -25.72 -21.67 1.67
CA GLU A 87 -24.99 -20.43 1.96
C GLU A 87 -25.15 -19.95 3.42
N PHE A 88 -25.93 -20.64 4.25
CA PHE A 88 -26.27 -20.24 5.62
C PHE A 88 -26.94 -18.87 5.75
N LYS A 89 -27.72 -18.46 4.74
CA LYS A 89 -28.45 -17.19 4.74
C LYS A 89 -29.57 -17.17 5.77
N VAL A 90 -30.34 -18.26 5.85
CA VAL A 90 -31.46 -18.40 6.80
C VAL A 90 -30.94 -18.76 8.19
N LEU A 91 -29.86 -19.53 8.27
CA LEU A 91 -29.15 -19.79 9.52
C LEU A 91 -28.66 -18.50 10.19
N LEU A 92 -28.10 -17.57 9.42
CA LEU A 92 -27.72 -16.25 9.93
C LEU A 92 -28.96 -15.45 10.39
N GLN A 93 -30.06 -15.46 9.63
CA GLN A 93 -31.31 -14.79 10.03
C GLN A 93 -31.90 -15.36 11.32
N LEU A 94 -31.77 -16.68 11.55
CA LEU A 94 -32.15 -17.33 12.80
C LEU A 94 -31.28 -16.84 13.97
N ALA A 95 -29.96 -16.83 13.81
CA ALA A 95 -29.03 -16.33 14.83
C ALA A 95 -29.32 -14.86 15.19
N ILE A 96 -29.63 -14.04 14.18
CA ILE A 96 -30.07 -12.66 14.34
C ILE A 96 -31.38 -12.60 15.13
N SER A 97 -32.36 -13.43 14.79
CA SER A 97 -33.67 -13.41 15.45
C SER A 97 -33.61 -13.94 16.88
N ALA A 98 -32.59 -14.73 17.22
CA ALA A 98 -32.31 -15.15 18.59
C ALA A 98 -31.96 -13.98 19.52
N GLU A 99 -31.46 -12.85 19.00
CA GLU A 99 -31.25 -11.61 19.78
C GLU A 99 -32.57 -11.06 20.36
N MET A 100 -33.69 -11.35 19.71
CA MET A 100 -35.01 -10.86 20.10
C MET A 100 -35.74 -11.80 21.07
N CYS A 101 -35.10 -12.89 21.50
CA CYS A 101 -35.63 -13.82 22.48
C CYS A 101 -35.86 -13.16 23.84
N ASN A 102 -36.98 -13.49 24.50
CA ASN A 102 -37.26 -13.00 25.85
C ASN A 102 -36.30 -13.60 26.90
N HIS A 103 -35.73 -14.77 26.62
CA HIS A 103 -34.84 -15.51 27.52
C HIS A 103 -33.41 -15.58 26.97
N SER A 104 -32.43 -15.09 27.74
CA SER A 104 -31.00 -15.13 27.38
C SER A 104 -30.45 -16.55 27.22
N GLU A 105 -30.95 -17.51 28.01
CA GLU A 105 -30.56 -18.91 27.88
C GLU A 105 -30.98 -19.52 26.53
N ILE A 106 -32.18 -19.20 26.06
CA ILE A 106 -32.67 -19.64 24.74
C ILE A 106 -31.85 -18.98 23.63
N LYS A 107 -31.52 -17.69 23.78
CA LYS A 107 -30.60 -17.00 22.86
C LYS A 107 -29.27 -17.76 22.74
N ARG A 108 -28.62 -18.09 23.87
CA ARG A 108 -27.36 -18.87 23.87
C ARG A 108 -27.52 -20.22 23.22
N LYS A 109 -28.59 -20.96 23.53
CA LYS A 109 -28.88 -22.26 22.93
C LYS A 109 -29.01 -22.18 21.40
N LEU A 110 -29.76 -21.19 20.90
CA LEU A 110 -29.92 -20.99 19.45
C LEU A 110 -28.59 -20.64 18.77
N ILE A 111 -27.77 -19.79 19.39
CA ILE A 111 -26.42 -19.49 18.89
C ILE A 111 -25.54 -20.75 18.88
N ILE A 112 -25.57 -21.57 19.93
CA ILE A 112 -24.83 -22.84 19.99
C ILE A 112 -25.28 -23.78 18.88
N ILE A 113 -26.59 -23.93 18.64
CA ILE A 113 -27.12 -24.74 17.53
C ILE A 113 -26.58 -24.25 16.19
N CYS A 114 -26.57 -22.93 15.95
CA CYS A 114 -25.98 -22.37 14.73
C CYS A 114 -24.48 -22.70 14.62
N VAL A 115 -23.73 -22.63 15.72
CA VAL A 115 -22.31 -23.00 15.74
C VAL A 115 -22.09 -24.49 15.50
N SER A 116 -22.93 -25.38 16.05
CA SER A 116 -22.87 -26.81 15.79
C SER A 116 -23.13 -27.12 14.31
N ILE A 117 -24.07 -26.41 13.68
CA ILE A 117 -24.31 -26.51 12.23
C ILE A 117 -23.09 -26.06 11.43
N VAL A 118 -22.46 -24.93 11.78
CA VAL A 118 -21.21 -24.48 11.14
C VAL A 118 -20.07 -25.48 11.37
N SER A 119 -19.98 -26.07 12.56
CA SER A 119 -18.95 -27.04 12.95
C SER A 119 -19.07 -28.37 12.20
N SER A 120 -20.25 -28.65 11.62
CA SER A 120 -20.49 -29.82 10.77
C SER A 120 -19.90 -29.71 9.36
N LEU A 121 -19.39 -28.54 8.97
CA LEU A 121 -18.75 -28.34 7.68
C LEU A 121 -17.40 -29.05 7.64
N GLU A 122 -17.30 -30.13 6.86
CA GLU A 122 -16.12 -30.99 6.75
C GLU A 122 -14.82 -30.23 6.45
N PHE A 123 -14.85 -29.20 5.60
CA PHE A 123 -13.62 -28.44 5.29
C PHE A 123 -13.18 -27.51 6.43
N LEU A 124 -14.10 -27.13 7.33
CA LEU A 124 -13.76 -26.37 8.54
C LEU A 124 -13.35 -27.31 9.68
N ASN A 125 -13.93 -28.51 9.74
CA ASN A 125 -13.71 -29.52 10.78
C ASN A 125 -13.50 -30.93 10.19
N PRO A 126 -12.35 -31.24 9.57
CA PRO A 126 -12.15 -32.47 8.79
C PRO A 126 -12.25 -33.77 9.60
N LEU A 127 -11.96 -33.69 10.90
CA LEU A 127 -11.94 -34.83 11.82
C LEU A 127 -13.15 -34.85 12.77
N ASN A 128 -14.07 -33.89 12.66
CA ASN A 128 -15.14 -33.66 13.64
C ASN A 128 -14.64 -33.70 15.11
N ALA A 129 -13.41 -33.25 15.34
CA ALA A 129 -12.72 -33.39 16.62
C ALA A 129 -13.19 -32.37 17.66
N VAL A 130 -13.88 -31.31 17.23
CA VAL A 130 -14.36 -30.23 18.08
C VAL A 130 -15.83 -29.97 17.81
N ASP A 131 -16.64 -29.96 18.87
CA ASP A 131 -18.09 -29.68 18.79
C ASP A 131 -18.40 -28.21 18.47
N ASN A 132 -17.51 -27.30 18.91
CA ASN A 132 -17.55 -25.87 18.64
C ASN A 132 -16.28 -25.45 17.90
N ILE A 133 -16.41 -25.27 16.58
CA ILE A 133 -15.27 -24.90 15.73
C ILE A 133 -14.65 -23.55 16.11
N PHE A 134 -15.44 -22.59 16.61
CA PHE A 134 -14.93 -21.28 17.01
C PHE A 134 -14.07 -21.38 18.28
N GLU A 135 -14.49 -22.19 19.24
CA GLU A 135 -13.69 -22.46 20.43
C GLU A 135 -12.43 -23.28 20.08
N GLY A 136 -12.55 -24.25 19.18
CA GLY A 136 -11.40 -25.00 18.68
C GLY A 136 -10.35 -24.10 18.03
N MET A 137 -10.77 -23.14 17.20
CA MET A 137 -9.87 -22.17 16.57
C MET A 137 -9.23 -21.19 17.56
N LEU A 138 -9.90 -20.91 18.69
CA LEU A 138 -9.40 -20.01 19.74
C LEU A 138 -8.67 -20.75 20.87
N SER A 139 -8.54 -22.08 20.79
CA SER A 139 -7.93 -22.90 21.84
C SER A 139 -6.48 -22.50 22.15
N GLU A 140 -5.75 -22.00 21.14
CA GLU A 140 -4.38 -21.47 21.25
C GLU A 140 -4.32 -19.99 21.67
N TYR A 141 -5.46 -19.29 21.73
CA TYR A 141 -5.56 -17.83 21.90
C TYR A 141 -6.56 -17.40 22.99
N LYS A 142 -6.82 -18.26 23.98
CA LYS A 142 -7.94 -18.14 24.94
C LYS A 142 -8.06 -16.78 25.66
N ASP A 143 -6.95 -16.07 25.88
CA ASP A 143 -6.91 -14.81 26.64
C ASP A 143 -6.76 -13.56 25.76
N ASN A 144 -6.88 -13.69 24.43
CA ASN A 144 -6.70 -12.54 23.55
C ASN A 144 -7.94 -11.62 23.54
N LYS A 145 -7.71 -10.33 23.79
CA LYS A 145 -8.72 -9.27 23.77
C LYS A 145 -9.37 -9.07 22.39
N ASP A 146 -8.71 -9.47 21.32
CA ASP A 146 -9.20 -9.47 19.93
C ASP A 146 -9.43 -10.90 19.39
N SER A 147 -10.17 -11.71 20.16
CA SER A 147 -10.56 -13.06 19.72
C SER A 147 -11.38 -13.03 18.42
N VAL A 148 -12.21 -12.00 18.20
CA VAL A 148 -13.01 -11.83 16.98
C VAL A 148 -12.13 -11.59 15.75
N GLY A 149 -11.03 -10.85 15.88
CA GLY A 149 -10.09 -10.63 14.78
C GLY A 149 -9.30 -11.87 14.40
N ILE A 150 -8.82 -12.61 15.41
CA ILE A 150 -8.13 -13.89 15.20
C ILE A 150 -9.07 -14.89 14.52
N LEU A 151 -10.28 -15.04 15.04
CA LEU A 151 -11.26 -15.99 14.52
C LEU A 151 -11.62 -15.69 13.06
N ASN A 152 -11.88 -14.42 12.73
CA ASN A 152 -12.19 -14.02 11.36
C ASN A 152 -11.01 -14.19 10.40
N ALA A 153 -9.77 -13.99 10.86
CA ALA A 153 -8.56 -14.24 10.06
C ALA A 153 -8.34 -15.74 9.80
N LEU A 154 -8.53 -16.59 10.81
CA LEU A 154 -8.42 -18.04 10.67
C LEU A 154 -9.51 -18.60 9.74
N LEU A 155 -10.74 -18.12 9.88
CA LEU A 155 -11.83 -18.46 8.97
C LEU A 155 -11.48 -18.05 7.54
N LYS A 156 -11.02 -16.80 7.32
CA LYS A 156 -10.63 -16.32 5.99
C LYS A 156 -9.59 -17.22 5.34
N LYS A 157 -8.54 -17.61 6.07
CA LYS A 157 -7.50 -18.52 5.58
C LYS A 157 -8.04 -19.89 5.16
N LYS A 158 -8.96 -20.48 5.95
CA LYS A 158 -9.59 -21.76 5.60
C LYS A 158 -10.48 -21.64 4.35
N PHE A 159 -11.18 -20.53 4.19
CA PHE A 159 -12.00 -20.26 3.00
C PHE A 159 -11.15 -19.99 1.75
N GLU A 160 -10.03 -19.29 1.88
CA GLU A 160 -9.06 -19.09 0.77
C GLU A 160 -8.48 -20.41 0.28
N TYR A 161 -8.04 -21.29 1.19
CA TYR A 161 -7.58 -22.63 0.85
C TYR A 161 -8.65 -23.44 0.11
N ARG A 162 -9.91 -23.36 0.56
CA ARG A 162 -11.04 -24.00 -0.12
C ARG A 162 -11.29 -23.42 -1.50
N ALA A 163 -11.19 -22.10 -1.67
CA ALA A 163 -11.38 -21.40 -2.93
C ALA A 163 -10.30 -21.78 -3.95
N GLU A 164 -9.04 -21.89 -3.54
CA GLU A 164 -7.95 -22.41 -4.37
C GLU A 164 -8.22 -23.85 -4.84
N GLY A 165 -8.68 -24.71 -3.94
CA GLY A 165 -9.10 -26.08 -4.30
C GLY A 165 -10.21 -26.13 -5.35
N ILE A 166 -11.14 -25.16 -5.35
CA ILE A 166 -12.18 -25.03 -6.39
C ILE A 166 -11.57 -24.53 -7.70
N LYS A 167 -10.72 -23.50 -7.67
CA LYS A 167 -10.04 -22.96 -8.85
C LYS A 167 -9.19 -24.03 -9.55
N ASN A 168 -8.43 -24.81 -8.79
CA ASN A 168 -7.58 -25.87 -9.32
C ASN A 168 -8.42 -26.99 -9.97
N ARG A 169 -9.55 -27.39 -9.36
CA ARG A 169 -10.47 -28.36 -9.98
C ARG A 169 -11.05 -27.85 -11.30
N VAL A 170 -11.44 -26.58 -11.36
CA VAL A 170 -11.97 -25.96 -12.59
C VAL A 170 -10.89 -25.91 -13.68
N GLN A 171 -9.64 -25.59 -13.33
CA GLN A 171 -8.53 -25.60 -14.28
C GLN A 171 -8.24 -27.00 -14.80
N ILE A 172 -8.16 -28.01 -13.92
CA ILE A 172 -7.93 -29.41 -14.31
C ILE A 172 -9.03 -29.91 -15.25
N ASN A 173 -10.29 -29.58 -14.99
CA ASN A 173 -11.40 -29.97 -15.85
C ASN A 173 -11.31 -29.30 -17.24
N LYS A 174 -10.96 -28.01 -17.30
CA LYS A 174 -10.70 -27.33 -18.58
C LYS A 174 -9.54 -27.94 -19.36
N THR A 175 -8.47 -28.36 -18.67
CA THR A 175 -7.32 -29.03 -19.31
C THR A 175 -7.69 -30.43 -19.82
N LYS A 176 -8.57 -31.16 -19.13
CA LYS A 176 -9.10 -32.46 -19.57
C LYS A 176 -10.07 -32.32 -20.75
N GLU A 177 -10.91 -31.29 -20.77
CA GLU A 177 -11.79 -30.97 -21.91
C GLU A 177 -10.99 -30.55 -23.15
N SER A 178 -9.83 -29.88 -22.98
CA SER A 178 -8.93 -29.53 -24.09
C SER A 178 -8.09 -30.70 -24.64
N ARG A 179 -8.04 -31.82 -23.91
CA ARG A 179 -7.42 -33.08 -24.35
C ARG A 179 -8.53 -34.09 -24.56
N ASN A 180 -9.18 -34.09 -25.73
CA ASN A 180 -10.20 -35.04 -26.14
C ASN A 180 -9.85 -36.49 -25.74
N VAL A 181 -10.29 -36.92 -24.55
CA VAL A 181 -10.44 -38.32 -24.20
C VAL A 181 -11.95 -38.53 -24.22
N VAL A 182 -12.43 -38.88 -25.40
CA VAL A 182 -13.72 -39.55 -25.55
C VAL A 182 -13.56 -40.90 -24.89
N THR A 183 -14.11 -41.05 -23.71
CA THR A 183 -14.70 -42.33 -23.29
C THR A 183 -16.19 -42.07 -23.17
N ASP A 184 -16.91 -42.64 -24.13
CA ASP A 184 -18.36 -42.67 -24.19
C ASP A 184 -18.95 -43.41 -22.97
N GLU A 185 -20.17 -42.99 -22.65
CA GLU A 185 -21.17 -43.61 -21.76
C GLU A 185 -20.91 -43.58 -20.25
N ASP A 186 -21.46 -42.56 -19.58
CA ASP A 186 -22.71 -42.81 -18.86
C ASP A 186 -23.50 -41.51 -18.65
N GLY A 187 -24.71 -41.49 -19.21
CA GLY A 187 -25.68 -40.43 -19.08
C GLY A 187 -26.28 -40.42 -17.68
N ASN A 188 -25.65 -39.71 -16.75
CA ASN A 188 -26.32 -39.26 -15.53
C ASN A 188 -25.76 -37.90 -15.11
N SER A 189 -26.40 -36.84 -15.60
CA SER A 189 -26.09 -35.44 -15.27
C SER A 189 -26.63 -35.01 -13.90
N ASP A 190 -26.68 -35.94 -12.94
CA ASP A 190 -27.10 -35.71 -11.56
C ASP A 190 -25.92 -35.90 -10.57
N LYS A 191 -24.75 -35.38 -10.96
CA LYS A 191 -23.67 -35.13 -9.98
C LYS A 191 -23.99 -33.82 -9.26
N PRO A 192 -23.92 -33.76 -7.92
CA PRO A 192 -24.25 -32.57 -7.16
C PRO A 192 -23.39 -31.41 -7.67
N LYS A 193 -24.03 -30.34 -8.15
CA LYS A 193 -23.35 -29.11 -8.57
C LYS A 193 -22.47 -28.66 -7.42
N GLY A 194 -21.17 -28.84 -7.55
CA GLY A 194 -20.21 -28.37 -6.55
C GLY A 194 -20.42 -26.89 -6.29
N MET A 195 -20.26 -26.49 -5.03
CA MET A 195 -20.40 -25.09 -4.60
C MET A 195 -19.54 -24.16 -5.46
N THR A 196 -20.15 -23.11 -6.00
CA THR A 196 -19.45 -22.11 -6.82
C THR A 196 -18.62 -21.16 -5.95
N LEU A 197 -17.67 -20.44 -6.55
CA LEU A 197 -16.85 -19.45 -5.81
C LEU A 197 -17.70 -18.33 -5.20
N VAL A 198 -18.76 -17.90 -5.89
CA VAL A 198 -19.69 -16.86 -5.39
C VAL A 198 -20.46 -17.36 -4.17
N GLN A 199 -20.94 -18.60 -4.22
CA GLN A 199 -21.63 -19.23 -3.09
C GLN A 199 -20.68 -19.44 -1.90
N LEU A 200 -19.44 -19.84 -2.15
CA LEU A 200 -18.41 -19.99 -1.11
C LEU A 200 -18.10 -18.66 -0.42
N GLU A 201 -18.07 -17.56 -1.18
CA GLU A 201 -17.85 -16.22 -0.66
C GLU A 201 -19.04 -15.72 0.18
N SER A 202 -20.27 -15.99 -0.27
CA SER A 202 -21.47 -15.71 0.53
C SER A 202 -21.48 -16.50 1.84
N LEU A 203 -21.15 -17.79 1.78
CA LEU A 203 -21.01 -18.66 2.95
C LEU A 203 -19.92 -18.15 3.91
N ARG A 204 -18.75 -17.72 3.39
CA ARG A 204 -17.67 -17.12 4.18
C ARG A 204 -18.18 -15.95 4.99
N LYS A 205 -18.84 -14.99 4.33
CA LYS A 205 -19.37 -13.77 4.98
C LYS A 205 -20.40 -14.12 6.04
N ASN A 206 -21.35 -15.00 5.75
CA ASN A 206 -22.38 -15.40 6.71
C ASN A 206 -21.78 -16.08 7.96
N ILE A 207 -20.77 -16.94 7.78
CA ILE A 207 -20.06 -17.58 8.91
C ILE A 207 -19.23 -16.58 9.71
N GLN A 208 -18.59 -15.60 9.06
CA GLN A 208 -17.87 -14.53 9.76
C GLN A 208 -18.81 -13.68 10.61
N VAL A 209 -20.00 -13.33 10.11
CA VAL A 209 -21.02 -12.63 10.91
C VAL A 209 -21.50 -13.50 12.07
N LEU A 210 -21.74 -14.80 11.85
CA LEU A 210 -22.07 -15.74 12.94
C LEU A 210 -20.96 -15.80 14.01
N SER A 211 -19.69 -15.72 13.58
CA SER A 211 -18.54 -15.69 14.48
C SER A 211 -18.52 -14.43 15.35
N CYS A 212 -18.87 -13.26 14.78
CA CYS A 212 -19.03 -12.01 15.50
C CYS A 212 -20.17 -12.08 16.53
N LEU A 213 -21.33 -12.64 16.14
CA LEU A 213 -22.47 -12.85 17.04
C LEU A 213 -22.13 -13.79 18.20
N TRP A 214 -21.40 -14.87 17.93
CA TRP A 214 -20.91 -15.77 18.96
C TRP A 214 -19.93 -15.07 19.91
N CYS A 215 -18.96 -14.32 19.37
CA CYS A 215 -18.02 -13.56 20.21
C CYS A 215 -18.72 -12.53 21.11
N LEU A 216 -19.79 -11.91 20.61
CA LEU A 216 -20.61 -10.96 21.36
C LEU A 216 -21.36 -11.65 22.51
N GLU A 217 -22.08 -12.73 22.21
CA GLU A 217 -22.93 -13.42 23.20
C GLU A 217 -22.12 -14.09 24.32
N PHE A 218 -20.95 -14.64 23.98
CA PHE A 218 -20.06 -15.30 24.94
C PHE A 218 -18.99 -14.37 25.52
N GLY A 219 -19.05 -13.07 25.24
CA GLY A 219 -18.14 -12.06 25.80
C GLY A 219 -16.66 -12.30 25.46
N LYS A 220 -16.37 -12.92 24.32
CA LYS A 220 -15.00 -13.28 23.90
C LYS A 220 -14.21 -12.09 23.36
N SER A 221 -14.88 -10.99 23.01
CA SER A 221 -14.23 -9.77 22.52
C SER A 221 -15.01 -8.53 22.94
N LYS A 222 -14.32 -7.38 22.94
CA LYS A 222 -14.97 -6.10 23.24
C LYS A 222 -16.02 -5.75 22.18
N PRO A 223 -17.17 -5.17 22.57
CA PRO A 223 -18.21 -4.75 21.62
C PRO A 223 -17.69 -3.84 20.50
N ASP A 224 -16.78 -2.90 20.81
CA ASP A 224 -16.21 -1.97 19.83
C ASP A 224 -15.45 -2.70 18.71
N LEU A 225 -14.66 -3.71 19.07
CA LEU A 225 -13.91 -4.52 18.11
C LEU A 225 -14.84 -5.37 17.24
N ILE A 226 -15.93 -5.89 17.83
CA ILE A 226 -16.93 -6.67 17.12
C ILE A 226 -17.68 -5.78 16.11
N LEU A 227 -18.02 -4.54 16.50
CA LEU A 227 -18.65 -3.55 15.62
C LEU A 227 -17.72 -3.14 14.47
N ASP A 228 -16.43 -2.93 14.76
CA ASP A 228 -15.43 -2.63 13.72
C ASP A 228 -15.29 -3.78 12.72
N TRP A 229 -15.32 -5.03 13.17
CA TRP A 229 -15.29 -6.20 12.29
C TRP A 229 -16.57 -6.36 11.47
N LEU A 230 -17.75 -6.16 12.07
CA LEU A 230 -19.02 -6.15 11.34
C LEU A 230 -19.03 -5.06 10.26
N TYR A 231 -18.51 -3.87 10.57
CA TYR A 231 -18.36 -2.78 9.61
C TYR A 231 -17.39 -3.14 8.48
N LYS A 232 -16.29 -3.83 8.79
CA LYS A 232 -15.32 -4.29 7.79
C LYS A 232 -15.94 -5.31 6.83
N ILE A 233 -16.70 -6.28 7.35
CA ILE A 233 -17.42 -7.27 6.53
C ILE A 233 -18.42 -6.57 5.60
N LEU A 234 -19.16 -5.58 6.12
CA LEU A 234 -20.08 -4.76 5.34
C LEU A 234 -19.40 -3.91 4.27
N SER A 235 -18.24 -3.37 4.59
CA SER A 235 -17.47 -2.51 3.67
C SER A 235 -16.89 -3.31 2.49
N GLU A 236 -16.58 -4.60 2.69
CA GLU A 236 -16.18 -5.50 1.60
C GLU A 236 -17.28 -5.66 0.53
N ASP A 237 -18.56 -5.56 0.90
CA ASP A 237 -19.70 -5.66 -0.05
C ASP A 237 -19.87 -4.42 -0.93
N THR A 238 -19.46 -3.24 -0.47
CA THR A 238 -19.64 -1.99 -1.25
C THR A 238 -18.76 -1.90 -2.50
N LYS A 239 -17.77 -2.80 -2.64
CA LYS A 239 -16.89 -2.86 -3.81
C LYS A 239 -17.46 -3.65 -4.98
N ASP A 240 -18.46 -4.50 -4.74
CA ASP A 240 -19.17 -5.27 -5.76
C ASP A 240 -20.54 -4.63 -6.01
N ASN A 241 -20.79 -4.13 -7.22
CA ASN A 241 -22.02 -3.45 -7.66
C ASN A 241 -23.30 -4.34 -7.69
N ASN A 242 -23.39 -5.36 -6.85
CA ASN A 242 -24.54 -6.26 -6.78
C ASN A 242 -25.58 -5.77 -5.76
N THR A 243 -26.44 -4.85 -6.22
CA THR A 243 -27.60 -4.26 -5.51
C THR A 243 -28.63 -5.25 -4.94
N LYS A 244 -28.43 -6.57 -5.05
CA LYS A 244 -29.40 -7.60 -4.65
C LYS A 244 -29.06 -8.38 -3.38
N GLU A 245 -27.84 -8.29 -2.83
CA GLU A 245 -27.46 -8.96 -1.57
C GLU A 245 -27.50 -8.06 -0.33
N TYR A 246 -27.78 -6.77 -0.52
CA TYR A 246 -27.91 -5.75 0.54
C TYR A 246 -29.02 -6.03 1.57
N GLN A 247 -29.81 -7.10 1.41
CA GLN A 247 -30.94 -7.42 2.27
C GLN A 247 -30.62 -8.28 3.50
N SER A 248 -29.42 -8.85 3.71
CA SER A 248 -29.18 -9.66 4.92
C SER A 248 -28.67 -8.82 6.10
N VAL A 249 -27.62 -8.02 5.89
CA VAL A 249 -26.99 -7.23 6.96
C VAL A 249 -27.62 -5.85 7.12
N SER A 250 -28.07 -5.20 6.03
CA SER A 250 -28.86 -3.97 6.15
C SER A 250 -30.22 -4.25 6.79
N TYR A 251 -30.77 -5.47 6.63
CA TYR A 251 -31.96 -5.92 7.36
C TYR A 251 -31.65 -6.22 8.82
N PHE A 252 -30.49 -6.79 9.16
CA PHE A 252 -30.03 -6.92 10.55
C PHE A 252 -29.97 -5.56 11.24
N LEU A 253 -29.31 -4.59 10.61
CA LEU A 253 -29.21 -3.22 11.11
C LEU A 253 -30.60 -2.56 11.15
N ALA A 254 -31.41 -2.68 10.10
CA ALA A 254 -32.77 -2.12 10.07
C ALA A 254 -33.75 -2.77 11.06
N LYS A 255 -33.53 -4.03 11.44
CA LYS A 255 -34.29 -4.74 12.48
C LYS A 255 -33.83 -4.34 13.87
N GLN A 256 -32.54 -4.04 14.05
CA GLN A 256 -32.04 -3.35 15.25
C GLN A 256 -32.55 -1.90 15.34
N LEU A 257 -32.76 -1.21 14.20
CA LEU A 257 -33.37 0.14 14.12
C LEU A 257 -34.84 0.16 14.56
N SER A 258 -35.57 -0.97 14.43
CA SER A 258 -36.99 -1.07 14.80
C SER A 258 -37.24 -1.67 16.19
N ALA A 259 -36.20 -2.14 16.89
CA ALA A 259 -36.30 -2.69 18.23
C ALA A 259 -36.42 -1.57 19.30
N PRO A 260 -37.17 -1.80 20.40
CA PRO A 260 -37.48 -0.76 21.39
C PRO A 260 -36.31 -0.29 22.27
N LYS A 261 -35.08 -0.78 22.08
CA LYS A 261 -33.88 -0.36 22.83
C LYS A 261 -33.11 0.75 22.09
N ARG A 262 -33.67 1.96 22.11
CA ARG A 262 -33.07 3.18 21.51
C ARG A 262 -31.69 3.57 22.08
N HIS A 263 -31.31 3.11 23.27
CA HIS A 263 -30.07 3.53 23.94
C HIS A 263 -28.78 3.04 23.26
N SER A 264 -28.72 1.77 22.83
CA SER A 264 -27.51 1.24 22.14
C SER A 264 -27.35 1.78 20.71
N LEU A 265 -28.45 2.25 20.11
CA LEU A 265 -28.49 2.85 18.78
C LEU A 265 -27.95 4.28 18.80
N VAL A 266 -28.30 5.07 19.81
CA VAL A 266 -27.75 6.42 19.99
C VAL A 266 -26.24 6.35 20.23
N GLU A 267 -25.79 5.38 21.04
CA GLU A 267 -24.36 5.13 21.27
C GLU A 267 -23.65 4.69 19.98
N SER A 268 -24.21 3.73 19.23
CA SER A 268 -23.64 3.27 17.96
C SER A 268 -23.58 4.39 16.91
N ILE A 269 -24.66 5.17 16.75
CA ILE A 269 -24.70 6.32 15.84
C ILE A 269 -23.71 7.40 16.29
N SER A 270 -23.61 7.68 17.60
CA SER A 270 -22.66 8.65 18.13
C SER A 270 -21.22 8.23 17.86
N HIS A 271 -20.90 6.95 18.07
CA HIS A 271 -19.60 6.38 17.77
C HIS A 271 -19.26 6.46 16.27
N PHE A 272 -20.19 6.06 15.39
CA PHE A 272 -19.96 6.17 13.94
C PHE A 272 -19.82 7.62 13.47
N ARG A 273 -20.58 8.54 14.04
CA ARG A 273 -20.49 9.98 13.72
C ARG A 273 -19.18 10.58 14.22
N GLU A 274 -18.73 10.22 15.41
CA GLU A 274 -17.45 10.65 15.97
C GLU A 274 -16.28 10.09 15.16
N LYS A 275 -16.38 8.84 14.69
CA LYS A 275 -15.40 8.22 13.80
C LYS A 275 -15.37 8.89 12.42
N GLU A 276 -16.53 9.20 11.84
CA GLU A 276 -16.61 9.94 10.57
C GLU A 276 -16.01 11.34 10.71
N LEU A 277 -16.31 12.05 11.80
CA LEU A 277 -15.73 13.36 12.10
C LEU A 277 -14.21 13.28 12.30
N SER A 278 -13.73 12.27 13.02
CA SER A 278 -12.30 12.04 13.25
C SER A 278 -11.58 11.69 11.95
N ALA A 279 -12.17 10.85 11.09
CA ALA A 279 -11.63 10.52 9.78
C ALA A 279 -11.59 11.74 8.85
N LYS A 280 -12.63 12.58 8.84
CA LYS A 280 -12.65 13.85 8.10
C LYS A 280 -11.56 14.81 8.61
N LYS A 281 -11.36 14.89 9.93
CA LYS A 281 -10.31 15.72 10.53
C LYS A 281 -8.91 15.22 10.18
N LEU A 282 -8.68 13.90 10.18
CA LEU A 282 -7.42 13.31 9.75
C LEU A 282 -7.16 13.58 8.27
N CYS A 283 -8.15 13.37 7.41
CA CYS A 283 -8.06 13.67 5.98
C CYS A 283 -7.73 15.15 5.73
N TRP A 284 -8.38 16.06 6.45
CA TRP A 284 -8.10 17.50 6.35
C TRP A 284 -6.67 17.84 6.81
N ASN A 285 -6.19 17.25 7.90
CA ASN A 285 -4.82 17.42 8.38
C ASN A 285 -3.79 16.85 7.39
N GLU A 286 -4.06 15.69 6.79
CA GLU A 286 -3.20 15.08 5.77
C GLU A 286 -3.14 15.94 4.51
N GLN A 287 -4.29 16.46 4.06
CA GLN A 287 -4.36 17.37 2.93
C GLN A 287 -3.59 18.67 3.20
N GLN A 288 -3.70 19.23 4.41
CA GLN A 288 -2.94 20.42 4.82
C GLN A 288 -1.42 20.14 4.84
N LYS A 289 -1.00 18.99 5.36
CA LYS A 289 0.41 18.56 5.33
C LYS A 289 0.89 18.36 3.89
N ALA A 290 0.08 17.77 3.03
CA ALA A 290 0.41 17.56 1.62
C ALA A 290 0.61 18.91 0.89
N HIS A 291 -0.25 19.89 1.16
CA HIS A 291 -0.07 21.26 0.65
C HIS A 291 1.23 21.89 1.16
N GLN A 292 1.52 21.82 2.46
CA GLN A 292 2.77 22.35 3.03
C GLN A 292 4.02 21.69 2.43
N LEU A 293 3.98 20.37 2.19
CA LEU A 293 5.07 19.65 1.54
C LEU A 293 5.22 20.06 0.08
N SER A 294 4.10 20.24 -0.64
CA SER A 294 4.11 20.74 -2.02
C SER A 294 4.74 22.11 -2.11
N ASP A 295 4.36 23.05 -1.25
CA ASP A 295 4.91 24.41 -1.22
C ASP A 295 6.42 24.42 -0.94
N LYS A 296 6.87 23.62 0.05
CA LYS A 296 8.29 23.44 0.33
C LYS A 296 9.06 22.84 -0.85
N ASN A 297 8.44 21.90 -1.57
CA ASN A 297 9.08 21.27 -2.71
C ASN A 297 9.23 22.26 -3.88
N ILE A 298 8.24 23.12 -4.09
CA ILE A 298 8.31 24.23 -5.06
C ILE A 298 9.45 25.20 -4.67
N GLU A 299 9.57 25.57 -3.39
CA GLU A 299 10.64 26.44 -2.89
C GLU A 299 12.04 25.80 -3.05
N LEU A 300 12.19 24.51 -2.75
CA LEU A 300 13.45 23.81 -2.95
C LEU A 300 13.80 23.69 -4.43
N THR A 301 12.81 23.44 -5.28
CA THR A 301 13.02 23.34 -6.73
C THR A 301 13.48 24.68 -7.31
N SER A 302 12.90 25.80 -6.86
CA SER A 302 13.35 27.14 -7.29
C SER A 302 14.76 27.45 -6.79
N LYS A 303 15.10 27.12 -5.54
CA LYS A 303 16.48 27.25 -5.02
C LYS A 303 17.49 26.42 -5.80
N ILE A 304 17.15 25.18 -6.14
CA ILE A 304 18.01 24.32 -6.97
C ILE A 304 18.21 24.94 -8.36
N SER A 305 17.17 25.50 -8.97
CA SER A 305 17.28 26.19 -10.26
C SER A 305 18.24 27.38 -10.18
N LEU A 306 18.09 28.23 -9.15
CA LEU A 306 18.98 29.39 -8.93
C LEU A 306 20.43 28.98 -8.68
N LEU A 307 20.65 27.92 -7.90
CA LEU A 307 22.00 27.40 -7.64
C LEU A 307 22.62 26.82 -8.91
N LYS A 308 21.85 26.12 -9.75
CA LYS A 308 22.34 25.62 -11.05
C LYS A 308 22.76 26.76 -11.97
N GLU A 309 21.97 27.82 -12.05
CA GLU A 309 22.32 29.01 -12.83
C GLU A 309 23.58 29.70 -12.28
N SER A 310 23.70 29.80 -10.95
CA SER A 310 24.90 30.35 -10.31
C SER A 310 26.15 29.49 -10.56
N ILE A 311 26.03 28.16 -10.55
CA ILE A 311 27.12 27.24 -10.90
C ILE A 311 27.54 27.43 -12.36
N ALA A 312 26.58 27.46 -13.29
CA ALA A 312 26.87 27.68 -14.71
C ALA A 312 27.60 29.02 -14.94
N ASN A 313 27.18 30.09 -14.27
CA ASN A 313 27.85 31.40 -14.34
C ASN A 313 29.27 31.38 -13.73
N LYS A 314 29.52 30.59 -12.68
CA LYS A 314 30.87 30.45 -12.12
C LYS A 314 31.76 29.60 -13.02
N GLU A 315 31.21 28.57 -13.66
CA GLU A 315 31.95 27.73 -14.62
C GLU A 315 32.38 28.54 -15.84
N THR A 316 31.53 29.43 -16.37
CA THR A 316 31.92 30.33 -17.46
C THR A 316 33.04 31.28 -17.05
N GLN A 317 32.95 31.88 -15.85
CA GLN A 317 34.03 32.73 -15.31
C GLN A 317 35.34 31.97 -15.13
N ILE A 318 35.30 30.72 -14.65
CA ILE A 318 36.50 29.88 -14.52
C ILE A 318 37.13 29.63 -15.90
N ILE A 319 36.32 29.36 -16.93
CA ILE A 319 36.83 29.16 -18.29
C ILE A 319 37.49 30.44 -18.83
N GLU A 320 36.88 31.60 -18.61
CA GLU A 320 37.43 32.90 -19.03
C GLU A 320 38.76 33.21 -18.33
N LEU A 321 38.81 33.07 -17.00
CA LEU A 321 40.02 33.27 -16.22
C LEU A 321 41.14 32.29 -16.62
N ASN A 322 40.80 31.03 -16.90
CA ASN A 322 41.79 30.05 -17.38
C ASN A 322 42.36 30.44 -18.75
N LYS A 323 41.53 30.96 -19.66
CA LYS A 323 42.01 31.47 -20.96
C LYS A 323 42.93 32.67 -20.78
N GLU A 324 42.61 33.58 -19.85
CA GLU A 324 43.44 34.74 -19.54
C GLU A 324 44.78 34.33 -18.92
N ILE A 325 44.78 33.37 -17.98
CA ILE A 325 46.01 32.81 -17.41
C ILE A 325 46.88 32.17 -18.50
N GLU A 326 46.28 31.40 -19.41
CA GLU A 326 47.03 30.77 -20.51
C GLU A 326 47.63 31.83 -21.46
N PHE A 327 46.87 32.89 -21.76
CA PHE A 327 47.35 34.01 -22.55
C PHE A 327 48.53 34.74 -21.88
N LEU A 328 48.39 35.07 -20.59
CA LEU A 328 49.45 35.72 -19.81
C LEU A 328 50.70 34.84 -19.69
N LYS A 329 50.54 33.51 -19.54
CA LYS A 329 51.66 32.57 -19.56
C LYS A 329 52.40 32.60 -20.90
N LYS A 330 51.69 32.54 -22.02
CA LYS A 330 52.28 32.64 -23.36
C LYS A 330 53.00 33.99 -23.55
N GLN A 331 52.38 35.08 -23.12
CA GLN A 331 52.98 36.41 -23.19
C GLN A 331 54.25 36.52 -22.33
N SER A 332 54.24 35.93 -21.13
CA SER A 332 55.43 35.85 -20.28
C SER A 332 56.54 35.04 -20.93
N GLU A 333 56.23 33.90 -21.54
CA GLU A 333 57.21 33.08 -22.26
C GLU A 333 57.83 33.84 -23.45
N THR A 334 57.00 34.55 -24.25
CA THR A 334 57.50 35.38 -25.35
C THR A 334 58.38 36.52 -24.85
N ASN A 335 58.02 37.16 -23.73
CA ASN A 335 58.83 38.22 -23.13
C ASN A 335 60.17 37.69 -22.64
N VAL A 336 60.20 36.50 -21.99
CA VAL A 336 61.46 35.87 -21.57
C VAL A 336 62.35 35.53 -22.76
N LEU A 337 61.77 35.01 -23.86
CA LEU A 337 62.51 34.73 -25.08
C LEU A 337 63.05 36.00 -25.73
N GLN A 338 62.26 37.07 -25.78
CA GLN A 338 62.68 38.36 -26.31
C GLN A 338 63.82 38.97 -25.48
N VAL A 339 63.71 39.00 -24.16
CA VAL A 339 64.78 39.47 -23.26
C VAL A 339 66.05 38.61 -23.43
N LYS A 340 65.91 37.29 -23.62
CA LYS A 340 67.04 36.41 -23.89
C LYS A 340 67.70 36.73 -25.23
N ALA A 341 66.92 36.98 -26.28
CA ALA A 341 67.42 37.38 -27.59
C ALA A 341 68.15 38.74 -27.52
N GLU A 342 67.54 39.75 -26.89
CA GLU A 342 68.15 41.06 -26.65
C GLU A 342 69.48 40.95 -25.90
N ARG A 343 69.54 40.10 -24.86
CA ARG A 343 70.78 39.86 -24.11
C ARG A 343 71.87 39.21 -24.97
N VAL A 344 71.51 38.27 -25.86
CA VAL A 344 72.47 37.65 -26.79
C VAL A 344 72.99 38.68 -27.78
N HIS A 345 72.12 39.51 -28.36
CA HIS A 345 72.53 40.60 -29.26
C HIS A 345 73.49 41.58 -28.57
N LEU A 346 73.17 42.02 -27.35
CA LEU A 346 74.05 42.88 -26.55
C LEU A 346 75.41 42.23 -26.30
N LYS A 347 75.45 40.92 -26.02
CA LYS A 347 76.71 40.19 -25.81
C LYS A 347 77.55 40.13 -27.09
N ASP A 348 76.94 39.87 -28.24
CA ASP A 348 77.64 39.84 -29.53
C ASP A 348 78.19 41.22 -29.90
N ASP A 349 77.43 42.29 -29.66
CA ASP A 349 77.91 43.65 -29.91
C ASP A 349 79.05 44.03 -28.97
N THR A 350 79.02 43.63 -27.70
CA THR A 350 80.17 43.81 -26.80
C THR A 350 81.40 43.02 -27.26
N GLY A 351 81.21 41.81 -27.82
CA GLY A 351 82.28 41.01 -28.41
C GLY A 351 82.90 41.68 -29.64
N LYS A 352 82.08 42.26 -30.52
CA LYS A 352 82.54 43.03 -31.70
C LYS A 352 83.29 44.29 -31.31
N VAL A 353 82.83 45.01 -30.28
CA VAL A 353 83.53 46.21 -29.79
C VAL A 353 84.88 45.82 -29.18
N LYS A 354 84.94 44.74 -28.39
CA LYS A 354 86.19 44.22 -27.82
C LYS A 354 87.18 43.81 -28.90
N SER A 355 86.76 43.05 -29.92
CA SER A 355 87.66 42.66 -31.01
C SER A 355 88.13 43.85 -31.83
N LYS A 356 87.25 44.83 -32.11
CA LYS A 356 87.64 46.07 -32.80
C LYS A 356 88.63 46.90 -32.00
N ALA A 357 88.48 46.96 -30.67
CA ALA A 357 89.43 47.63 -29.78
C ALA A 357 90.78 46.90 -29.72
N ILE A 358 90.78 45.57 -29.65
CA ILE A 358 92.01 44.76 -29.68
C ILE A 358 92.75 44.96 -31.00
N ASN A 359 92.05 44.88 -32.14
CA ASN A 359 92.67 45.11 -33.44
C ASN A 359 93.26 46.51 -33.56
N LEU A 360 92.57 47.55 -33.07
CA LEU A 360 93.09 48.92 -33.08
C LEU A 360 94.34 49.06 -32.19
N LEU A 361 94.35 48.40 -31.02
CA LEU A 361 95.51 48.39 -30.13
C LEU A 361 96.71 47.65 -30.76
N GLU A 362 96.47 46.54 -31.44
CA GLU A 362 97.52 45.73 -32.08
C GLU A 362 98.04 46.33 -33.39
N GLU A 363 97.17 46.88 -34.22
CA GLU A 363 97.52 47.39 -35.56
C GLU A 363 97.99 48.85 -35.54
N ASP A 364 97.35 49.74 -34.78
CA ASP A 364 97.67 51.18 -34.83
C ASP A 364 98.53 51.62 -33.65
N VAL A 365 98.20 51.18 -32.43
CA VAL A 365 98.81 51.72 -31.22
C VAL A 365 100.16 51.05 -30.91
N LEU A 366 100.23 49.71 -30.98
CA LEU A 366 101.44 48.95 -30.69
C LEU A 366 102.63 49.27 -31.61
N PRO A 367 102.45 49.39 -32.95
CA PRO A 367 103.54 49.75 -33.85
C PRO A 367 104.03 51.17 -33.63
N THR A 368 103.11 52.11 -33.36
CA THR A 368 103.43 53.49 -33.04
C THR A 368 104.21 53.58 -31.72
N LEU A 369 103.77 52.88 -30.67
CA LEU A 369 104.51 52.78 -29.40
C LEU A 369 105.88 52.14 -29.56
N LYS A 370 106.01 51.07 -30.35
CA LYS A 370 107.32 50.45 -30.64
C LYS A 370 108.26 51.42 -31.37
N THR A 371 107.72 52.27 -32.23
CA THR A 371 108.47 53.30 -32.96
C THR A 371 108.87 54.45 -32.03
N SER A 372 107.95 54.93 -31.18
CA SER A 372 108.24 55.91 -30.14
C SER A 372 109.25 55.40 -29.11
N LEU A 373 109.18 54.13 -28.70
CA LEU A 373 110.14 53.51 -27.78
C LEU A 373 111.54 53.39 -28.41
N LYS A 374 111.63 53.06 -29.72
CA LYS A 374 112.89 53.16 -30.47
C LYS A 374 113.44 54.59 -30.54
N GLY A 375 112.58 55.60 -30.60
CA GLY A 375 112.96 57.01 -30.52
C GLY A 375 113.46 57.41 -29.13
N LEU A 376 112.76 56.99 -28.06
CA LEU A 376 113.12 57.26 -26.66
C LEU A 376 114.43 56.59 -26.22
N ARG A 377 114.80 55.44 -26.80
CA ARG A 377 116.12 54.81 -26.56
C ARG A 377 117.31 55.60 -27.10
N LYS A 378 117.12 56.70 -27.84
CA LYS A 378 118.20 57.60 -28.29
C LYS A 378 118.53 58.74 -27.31
N ASP A 379 117.64 59.07 -26.36
CA ASP A 379 117.78 60.24 -25.49
C ASP A 379 117.63 59.86 -23.99
N GLU A 380 118.60 59.09 -23.47
CA GLU A 380 118.56 58.48 -22.14
C GLU A 380 118.28 59.40 -20.92
N PRO A 381 118.66 60.68 -20.83
CA PRO A 381 118.52 61.40 -19.55
C PRO A 381 117.14 62.05 -19.31
N LYS A 382 116.22 62.09 -20.30
CA LYS A 382 114.85 62.62 -20.11
C LYS A 382 113.78 61.51 -19.93
N VAL A 383 114.18 60.25 -20.06
CA VAL A 383 113.27 59.08 -20.06
C VAL A 383 112.77 58.72 -18.65
N SER A 384 113.59 58.88 -17.62
CA SER A 384 113.22 58.46 -16.25
C SER A 384 112.02 59.21 -15.67
N PHE A 385 111.89 60.51 -15.99
CA PHE A 385 110.76 61.32 -15.55
C PHE A 385 109.46 60.99 -16.32
N ALA A 386 109.58 60.61 -17.59
CA ALA A 386 108.44 60.20 -18.41
C ALA A 386 107.94 58.79 -18.02
N VAL A 387 108.84 57.87 -17.67
CA VAL A 387 108.49 56.52 -17.18
C VAL A 387 107.66 56.60 -15.89
N ASN A 388 108.09 57.38 -14.90
CA ASN A 388 107.31 57.57 -13.66
C ASN A 388 105.91 58.17 -13.92
N LYS A 389 105.76 59.01 -14.95
CA LYS A 389 104.48 59.62 -15.29
C LYS A 389 103.58 58.67 -16.09
N ILE A 390 104.16 57.76 -16.87
CA ILE A 390 103.44 56.68 -17.55
C ILE A 390 102.98 55.64 -16.53
N ASP A 391 103.80 55.29 -15.54
CA ASP A 391 103.43 54.34 -14.48
C ASP A 391 102.24 54.85 -13.66
N LEU A 392 102.21 56.13 -13.31
CA LEU A 392 101.05 56.79 -12.66
C LEU A 392 99.77 56.74 -13.52
N VAL A 393 99.90 56.92 -14.84
CA VAL A 393 98.76 56.87 -15.76
C VAL A 393 98.28 55.43 -15.98
N ILE A 394 99.19 54.45 -15.97
CA ILE A 394 98.85 53.03 -16.02
C ILE A 394 98.11 52.63 -14.75
N GLU A 395 98.55 53.10 -13.57
CA GLU A 395 97.88 52.84 -12.29
C GLU A 395 96.45 53.42 -12.25
N ASP A 396 96.25 54.62 -12.78
CA ASP A 396 94.91 55.24 -12.94
C ASP A 396 94.03 54.48 -13.93
N ILE A 397 94.60 54.00 -15.05
CA ILE A 397 93.88 53.20 -16.05
C ILE A 397 93.53 51.81 -15.49
N GLU A 398 94.40 51.17 -14.73
CA GLU A 398 94.14 49.89 -14.06
C GLU A 398 93.07 50.03 -12.95
N GLY A 399 93.08 51.14 -12.20
CA GLY A 399 92.01 51.49 -11.27
C GLY A 399 90.66 51.69 -11.97
N ALA A 400 90.67 52.38 -13.12
CA ALA A 400 89.47 52.60 -13.93
C ALA A 400 88.99 51.34 -14.69
N LEU A 401 89.84 50.34 -14.91
CA LEU A 401 89.54 49.07 -15.60
C LEU A 401 89.11 47.93 -14.66
N GLN A 402 88.91 48.17 -13.36
CA GLN A 402 88.43 47.13 -12.43
C GLN A 402 87.12 46.46 -12.86
N TRP A 403 86.28 47.12 -13.66
CA TRP A 403 85.06 46.53 -14.23
C TRP A 403 85.31 45.50 -15.36
N PHE A 404 86.55 45.35 -15.83
CA PHE A 404 86.95 44.44 -16.90
C PHE A 404 87.47 43.08 -16.41
N LYS A 405 87.83 42.95 -15.12
CA LYS A 405 88.38 41.72 -14.51
C LYS A 405 87.32 40.78 -13.89
N LYS A 406 86.02 41.02 -14.11
CA LYS A 406 84.94 40.11 -13.67
C LYS A 406 84.44 39.20 -14.79
#